data_AF-A0A6A6U2G9-F1
#
_entry.id   AF-A0A6A6U2G9-F1
#
_cell.length_a   1.000
_cell.length_b   1.000
_cell.length_c   1.000
_cell.angle_alpha   90.00
_cell.angle_beta   90.00
_cell.angle_gamma   90.00
#
_symmetry.space_group_name_H-M   'P 1'
#
loop_
_entity.id
_entity.type
_entity.pdbx_description
1 polymer ?
#
loop_
_entity_poly.entity_id
_entity_poly.type
_entity_poly.pdbx_seq_one_letter_code
_entity_poly.pdbx_strand_id
1 'polypeptide(L)'
;MVLLTSSVVLLCVTVLGCSHYLPVSALHIASITFSKPTIGATHKMNSEFRIGYLGLCSRSFNKSWICTSRSAQSLETVNKNYSNQLQIALQAYPGTVYAIAIAATVLLGCICNALFLRFPGWQTLELDKPKTSESKQIGTDINGSKGDESKDDIIYVMEFPSSYLQRAVGVSLILAMSVLWSAQLWQALAIWSVTSGLKDKGSNIEAKIGLLSMGMNWGACILLISASIRWCFQYTLMRSAEKSKED
;
A
#
# COMPACT_ATOMS: atom_id res chain seq x y z
N MET A 1 -3.57 10.71 -9.63
CA MET A 1 -2.15 10.33 -9.49
C MET A 1 -1.67 10.45 -8.05
N VAL A 2 -1.68 11.65 -7.45
CA VAL A 2 -1.18 11.87 -6.07
C VAL A 2 -1.73 10.89 -5.04
N LEU A 3 -3.04 10.61 -5.06
CA LEU A 3 -3.65 9.64 -4.12
C LEU A 3 -3.11 8.21 -4.28
N LEU A 4 -2.92 7.77 -5.53
CA LEU A 4 -2.41 6.42 -5.84
C LEU A 4 -0.92 6.31 -5.48
N THR A 5 -0.11 7.32 -5.83
CA THR A 5 1.31 7.35 -5.47
C THR A 5 1.49 7.39 -3.95
N SER A 6 0.73 8.20 -3.24
CA SER A 6 0.79 8.27 -1.77
C SER A 6 0.38 6.95 -1.12
N SER A 7 -0.66 6.28 -1.64
CA SER A 7 -1.06 4.94 -1.18
C SER A 7 0.07 3.92 -1.36
N VAL A 8 0.68 3.86 -2.55
CA VAL A 8 1.80 2.94 -2.84
C VAL A 8 2.99 3.22 -1.92
N VAL A 9 3.35 4.48 -1.69
CA VAL A 9 4.45 4.85 -0.79
C VAL A 9 4.15 4.39 0.65
N LEU A 10 2.94 4.61 1.16
CA LEU A 10 2.55 4.15 2.49
C LEU A 10 2.63 2.62 2.62
N LEU A 11 2.18 1.89 1.60
CA LEU A 11 2.28 0.42 1.59
C LEU A 11 3.74 -0.05 1.58
N CYS A 12 4.61 0.58 0.79
CA CYS A 12 6.04 0.28 0.77
C CYS A 12 6.69 0.50 2.15
N VAL A 13 6.43 1.64 2.79
CA VAL A 13 6.95 1.93 4.13
C VAL A 13 6.42 0.91 5.15
N THR A 14 5.16 0.52 5.02
CA THR A 14 4.53 -0.46 5.91
C THR A 14 5.17 -1.85 5.77
N VAL A 15 5.39 -2.32 4.54
CA VAL A 15 6.05 -3.62 4.27
C VAL A 15 7.49 -3.66 4.77
N LEU A 16 8.22 -2.56 4.62
CA LEU A 16 9.60 -2.44 5.09
C LEU A 16 9.73 -2.28 6.62
N GLY A 17 8.61 -2.07 7.31
CA GLY A 17 8.55 -1.91 8.77
C GLY A 17 9.11 -3.11 9.53
N CYS A 18 9.94 -2.84 10.55
CA CYS A 18 10.53 -3.84 11.45
C CYS A 18 11.30 -4.93 10.69
N SER A 19 12.20 -4.49 9.80
CA SER A 19 13.12 -5.34 9.04
C SER A 19 14.57 -5.09 9.45
N HIS A 20 15.47 -6.02 9.12
CA HIS A 20 16.91 -5.83 9.27
C HIS A 20 17.42 -4.57 8.54
N TYR A 21 16.78 -4.22 7.42
CA TYR A 21 17.16 -3.08 6.59
C TYR A 21 16.70 -1.72 7.14
N LEU A 22 15.63 -1.71 7.94
CA LEU A 22 15.04 -0.51 8.52
C LEU A 22 14.62 -0.85 9.96
N PRO A 23 15.50 -0.64 10.95
CA PRO A 23 15.21 -0.90 12.37
C PRO A 23 14.30 0.19 12.96
N VAL A 24 13.31 0.66 12.18
CA VAL A 24 12.25 1.55 12.65
C VAL A 24 11.34 0.71 13.53
N SER A 25 11.74 0.55 14.79
CA SER A 25 11.04 -0.29 15.76
C SER A 25 9.60 0.18 16.00
N ALA A 26 9.27 1.43 15.67
CA ALA A 26 7.91 1.97 15.77
C ALA A 26 6.94 1.36 14.73
N LEU A 27 7.45 0.89 13.59
CA LEU A 27 6.68 0.30 12.50
C LEU A 27 6.67 -1.22 12.63
N HIS A 28 5.81 -1.72 13.51
CA HIS A 28 5.59 -3.16 13.71
C HIS A 28 4.09 -3.46 13.59
N ILE A 29 3.75 -4.71 13.32
CA ILE A 29 2.37 -5.20 13.23
C ILE A 29 1.83 -5.52 14.61
N ALA A 30 2.66 -6.22 15.38
CA ALA A 30 2.32 -6.71 16.70
C ALA A 30 3.58 -6.68 17.57
N SER A 31 3.39 -6.40 18.84
CA SER A 31 4.43 -6.52 19.87
C SER A 31 3.98 -7.49 20.94
N ILE A 32 4.86 -8.38 21.36
CA ILE A 32 4.64 -9.32 22.44
C ILE A 32 5.63 -8.99 23.55
N THR A 33 5.11 -8.65 24.73
CA THR A 33 5.92 -8.39 25.92
C THR A 33 5.75 -9.51 26.93
N PHE A 34 6.88 -10.06 27.38
CA PHE A 34 6.93 -11.04 28.45
C PHE A 34 7.47 -10.39 29.70
N SER A 35 6.75 -10.52 30.80
CA SER A 35 7.22 -10.16 32.13
C SER A 35 7.45 -11.44 32.94
N LYS A 36 8.70 -11.87 33.11
CA LYS A 36 9.01 -12.96 34.06
C LYS A 36 9.16 -12.35 35.46
N PRO A 37 8.38 -12.82 36.47
CA PRO A 37 8.68 -12.49 37.85
C PRO A 37 9.95 -13.24 38.28
N THR A 38 11.04 -12.52 38.50
CA THR A 38 12.26 -13.12 39.05
C THR A 38 12.10 -13.22 40.57
N ILE A 39 12.07 -14.44 41.11
CA ILE A 39 12.03 -14.66 42.56
C ILE A 39 13.34 -14.09 43.14
N GLY A 40 13.24 -13.05 43.98
CA GLY A 40 14.37 -12.46 44.69
C GLY A 40 15.07 -11.26 44.03
N ALA A 41 14.64 -10.79 42.84
CA ALA A 41 15.16 -9.56 42.25
C ALA A 41 14.06 -8.49 42.15
N THR A 42 14.36 -7.27 42.60
CA THR A 42 13.50 -6.08 42.48
C THR A 42 13.27 -5.61 41.03
N HIS A 43 13.95 -6.23 40.06
CA HIS A 43 13.81 -5.92 38.63
C HIS A 43 13.03 -7.02 37.89
N LYS A 44 11.84 -6.66 37.39
CA LYS A 44 11.10 -7.44 36.39
C LYS A 44 11.94 -7.52 35.10
N MET A 45 12.32 -8.73 34.69
CA MET A 45 12.91 -8.94 33.37
C MET A 45 11.81 -8.90 32.32
N ASN A 46 11.76 -7.77 31.60
CA ASN A 46 10.86 -7.57 30.46
C ASN A 46 11.62 -7.85 29.17
N SER A 47 11.13 -8.80 28.38
CA SER A 47 11.58 -9.00 26.99
C SER A 47 10.45 -8.64 26.04
N GLU A 48 10.75 -7.78 25.08
CA GLU A 48 9.81 -7.31 24.07
C GLU A 48 10.20 -7.85 22.70
N PHE A 49 9.22 -8.42 22.00
CA PHE A 49 9.35 -8.87 20.62
C PHE A 49 8.42 -8.04 19.76
N ARG A 50 8.90 -7.55 18.63
CA ARG A 50 8.13 -6.83 17.63
C ARG A 50 8.17 -7.60 16.32
N ILE A 51 7.01 -7.80 15.73
CA ILE A 51 6.81 -8.58 14.52
C ILE A 51 6.49 -7.60 13.39
N GLY A 52 7.31 -7.57 12.35
CA GLY A 52 7.06 -6.88 11.08
C GLY A 52 6.57 -7.83 10.00
N TYR A 53 6.36 -7.32 8.79
CA TYR A 53 5.94 -8.16 7.64
C TYR A 53 7.10 -9.00 7.10
N LEU A 54 8.32 -8.45 7.17
CA LEU A 54 9.53 -9.07 6.61
C LEU A 54 10.57 -9.45 7.66
N GLY A 55 10.29 -9.26 8.95
CA GLY A 55 11.28 -9.47 10.00
C GLY A 55 10.71 -9.50 11.42
N LEU A 56 11.58 -9.86 12.34
CA LEU A 56 11.33 -9.88 13.78
C LEU A 56 12.42 -9.05 14.46
N CYS A 57 12.04 -8.16 15.37
CA CYS A 57 12.97 -7.47 16.24
C CYS A 57 12.72 -7.89 17.68
N SER A 58 13.79 -8.15 18.42
CA SER A 58 13.72 -8.47 19.85
C SER A 58 14.56 -7.50 20.66
N ARG A 59 14.13 -7.25 21.88
CA ARG A 59 14.85 -6.45 22.87
C ARG A 59 14.82 -7.17 24.20
N SER A 60 16.00 -7.47 24.72
CA SER A 60 16.19 -7.93 26.10
C SER A 60 16.58 -6.74 26.98
N PHE A 61 15.92 -6.59 28.13
CA PHE A 61 16.11 -5.57 29.18
C PHE A 61 17.13 -4.45 28.88
N ASN A 62 16.62 -3.27 28.53
CA ASN A 62 17.38 -2.03 28.31
C ASN A 62 18.52 -2.07 27.27
N LYS A 63 18.72 -3.17 26.54
CA LYS A 63 19.67 -3.27 25.43
C LYS A 63 19.09 -2.73 24.12
N SER A 64 19.93 -2.61 23.08
CA SER A 64 19.50 -2.21 21.73
C SER A 64 18.56 -3.23 21.08
N TRP A 65 17.80 -2.79 20.09
CA TRP A 65 16.96 -3.66 19.27
C TRP A 65 17.83 -4.52 18.35
N ILE A 66 17.59 -5.83 18.36
CA ILE A 66 18.25 -6.78 17.45
C ILE A 66 17.19 -7.32 16.49
N CYS A 67 17.36 -7.03 15.20
CA CYS A 67 16.41 -7.38 14.14
C CYS A 67 16.98 -8.46 13.22
N THR A 68 16.15 -9.45 12.91
CA THR A 68 16.46 -10.58 12.03
C THR A 68 15.40 -10.73 10.95
N SER A 69 15.85 -11.12 9.75
CA SER A 69 14.99 -11.42 8.60
C SER A 69 14.46 -12.86 8.60
N ARG A 70 14.99 -13.74 9.46
CA ARG A 70 14.53 -15.14 9.58
C ARG A 70 13.75 -15.33 10.88
N SER A 71 12.42 -15.33 10.77
CA SER A 71 11.51 -15.68 11.88
C SER A 71 11.79 -17.08 12.44
N ALA A 72 12.14 -18.06 11.59
CA ALA A 72 12.34 -19.46 11.99
C ALA A 72 13.63 -19.73 12.81
N GLN A 73 14.78 -19.14 12.45
CA GLN A 73 16.04 -19.34 13.19
C GLN A 73 16.09 -18.56 14.51
N SER A 74 15.38 -17.43 14.58
CA SER A 74 15.18 -16.72 15.85
C SER A 74 14.24 -17.47 16.78
N LEU A 75 13.29 -18.23 16.24
CA LEU A 75 12.39 -19.05 17.04
C LEU A 75 13.15 -20.16 17.76
N GLU A 76 14.11 -20.87 17.14
CA GLU A 76 14.87 -21.93 17.82
C GLU A 76 15.74 -21.42 18.98
N THR A 77 16.39 -20.28 18.80
CA THR A 77 17.21 -19.67 19.86
C THR A 77 16.38 -19.08 20.99
N VAL A 78 15.19 -18.56 20.69
CA VAL A 78 14.25 -18.05 21.70
C VAL A 78 13.47 -19.18 22.38
N ASN A 79 13.13 -20.26 21.66
CA ASN A 79 12.41 -21.45 22.15
C ASN A 79 13.19 -22.19 23.25
N LYS A 80 14.53 -22.12 23.25
CA LYS A 80 15.34 -22.67 24.35
C LYS A 80 15.12 -21.96 25.70
N ASN A 81 14.62 -20.72 25.71
CA ASN A 81 14.47 -19.89 26.92
C ASN A 81 13.04 -19.42 27.22
N TYR A 82 12.14 -19.49 26.24
CA TYR A 82 10.75 -19.03 26.32
C TYR A 82 9.80 -20.12 25.83
N SER A 83 8.74 -20.35 26.61
CA SER A 83 7.82 -21.49 26.53
C SER A 83 7.17 -21.71 25.14
N ASN A 84 6.60 -22.91 24.95
CA ASN A 84 5.76 -23.33 23.81
C ASN A 84 4.67 -22.30 23.39
N GLN A 85 4.29 -21.38 24.29
CA GLN A 85 3.30 -20.33 24.04
C GLN A 85 3.78 -19.28 23.03
N LEU A 86 5.08 -18.96 22.99
CA LEU A 86 5.64 -18.06 21.99
C LEU A 86 5.57 -18.69 20.59
N GLN A 87 5.85 -19.99 20.50
CA GLN A 87 5.77 -20.72 19.24
C GLN A 87 4.33 -20.73 18.69
N ILE A 88 3.34 -20.95 19.56
CA ILE A 88 1.92 -20.89 19.17
C ILE A 88 1.54 -19.47 18.73
N ALA A 89 1.98 -18.45 19.46
CA ALA A 89 1.72 -17.05 19.10
C ALA A 89 2.34 -16.70 17.73
N LEU A 90 3.57 -17.12 17.44
CA LEU A 90 4.22 -16.85 16.16
C LEU A 90 3.69 -17.70 15.00
N GLN A 91 3.33 -18.96 15.22
CA GLN A 91 2.73 -19.80 14.18
C GLN A 91 1.33 -19.32 13.78
N ALA A 92 0.60 -18.68 14.70
CA ALA A 92 -0.70 -18.10 14.42
C ALA A 92 -0.63 -16.82 13.57
N TYR A 93 0.55 -16.23 13.34
CA TYR A 93 0.69 -15.02 12.52
C TYR A 93 0.89 -15.38 11.03
N PRO A 94 -0.10 -15.12 10.15
CA PRO A 94 0.01 -15.37 8.71
C PRO A 94 0.80 -14.26 7.99
N GLY A 95 1.86 -13.74 8.62
CA GLY A 95 2.60 -12.55 8.16
C GLY A 95 3.07 -12.64 6.71
N THR A 96 3.43 -13.85 6.25
CA THR A 96 3.90 -14.11 4.89
C THR A 96 2.82 -13.92 3.83
N VAL A 97 1.62 -14.45 4.04
CA VAL A 97 0.51 -14.34 3.06
C VAL A 97 0.11 -12.88 2.89
N TYR A 98 0.07 -12.16 4.00
CA TYR A 98 -0.27 -10.75 4.01
C TYR A 98 0.80 -9.89 3.35
N ALA A 99 2.09 -10.17 3.61
CA ALA A 99 3.20 -9.47 2.95
C ALA A 99 3.14 -9.64 1.42
N ILE A 100 2.80 -10.83 0.94
CA ILE A 100 2.60 -11.11 -0.49
C ILE A 100 1.42 -10.31 -1.04
N ALA A 101 0.31 -10.23 -0.31
CA ALA A 101 -0.86 -9.46 -0.72
C ALA A 101 -0.54 -7.96 -0.88
N ILE A 102 0.15 -7.35 0.10
CA ILE A 102 0.58 -5.96 -0.05
C ILE A 102 1.56 -5.82 -1.22
N ALA A 103 2.55 -6.71 -1.33
CA ALA A 103 3.51 -6.66 -2.42
C ALA A 103 2.83 -6.70 -3.80
N ALA A 104 1.81 -7.56 -3.96
CA ALA A 104 0.99 -7.60 -5.17
C ALA A 104 0.25 -6.28 -5.41
N THR A 105 -0.39 -5.70 -4.38
CA THR A 105 -1.05 -4.40 -4.47
C THR A 105 -0.08 -3.29 -4.86
N VAL A 106 1.13 -3.28 -4.29
CA VAL A 106 2.20 -2.32 -4.63
C VAL A 106 2.62 -2.47 -6.09
N LEU A 107 2.85 -3.71 -6.56
CA LEU A 107 3.22 -3.97 -7.96
C LEU A 107 2.13 -3.50 -8.92
N LEU A 108 0.85 -3.83 -8.66
CA LEU A 108 -0.26 -3.35 -9.47
C LEU A 108 -0.39 -1.82 -9.44
N GLY A 109 -0.19 -1.20 -8.26
CA GLY A 109 -0.21 0.25 -8.10
C GLY A 109 0.92 0.93 -8.88
N CYS A 110 2.13 0.35 -8.90
CA CYS A 110 3.25 0.82 -9.69
C CYS A 110 2.96 0.73 -11.20
N ILE A 111 2.40 -0.38 -11.67
CA ILE A 111 1.98 -0.54 -13.07
C ILE A 111 0.95 0.52 -13.44
N CYS A 112 -0.06 0.73 -12.60
CA CYS A 112 -1.07 1.76 -12.82
C CYS A 112 -0.43 3.16 -12.88
N ASN A 113 0.46 3.51 -11.94
CA ASN A 113 1.17 4.79 -11.95
C ASN A 113 2.02 4.97 -13.22
N ALA A 114 2.72 3.93 -13.67
CA ALA A 114 3.50 3.99 -14.91
C ALA A 114 2.60 4.27 -16.13
N LEU A 115 1.42 3.64 -16.19
CA LEU A 115 0.44 3.91 -17.24
C LEU A 115 -0.13 5.34 -17.16
N PHE A 116 -0.46 5.83 -15.96
CA PHE A 116 -0.91 7.22 -15.75
C PHE A 116 0.15 8.25 -16.15
N LEU A 117 1.44 7.96 -15.93
CA LEU A 117 2.55 8.84 -16.33
C LEU A 117 2.79 8.80 -17.84
N ARG A 118 2.59 7.64 -18.47
CA ARG A 118 2.77 7.50 -19.92
C ARG A 118 1.66 8.19 -20.73
N PHE A 119 0.46 8.27 -20.17
CA PHE A 119 -0.72 8.88 -20.80
C PHE A 119 -1.27 10.04 -19.94
N PRO A 120 -0.57 11.19 -19.86
CA PRO A 120 -0.99 12.31 -19.02
C PRO A 120 -2.31 12.97 -19.47
N GLY A 121 -2.71 12.80 -20.74
CA GLY A 121 -3.99 13.26 -21.30
C GLY A 121 -5.24 12.69 -20.60
N TRP A 122 -5.09 11.71 -19.71
CA TRP A 122 -6.16 11.24 -18.81
C TRP A 122 -6.57 12.24 -17.73
N GLN A 123 -5.71 13.20 -17.41
CA GLN A 123 -5.90 14.09 -16.26
C GLN A 123 -6.50 15.44 -16.65
N THR A 124 -6.32 15.85 -17.90
CA THR A 124 -6.83 17.09 -18.49
C THR A 124 -8.26 16.89 -19.02
N LEU A 125 -9.16 16.51 -18.12
CA LEU A 125 -10.57 16.93 -18.19
C LEU A 125 -10.73 18.11 -17.23
N GLU A 126 -9.77 19.05 -17.25
CA GLU A 126 -10.13 20.40 -16.87
C GLU A 126 -11.18 20.85 -17.87
N LEU A 127 -12.23 21.50 -17.36
CA LEU A 127 -13.32 22.11 -18.09
C LEU A 127 -12.78 23.18 -19.04
N ASP A 128 -12.01 22.79 -20.05
CA ASP A 128 -11.66 23.65 -21.15
C ASP A 128 -12.95 23.78 -21.96
N LYS A 129 -13.65 24.86 -21.62
CA LYS A 129 -14.41 25.75 -22.50
C LYS A 129 -14.41 25.27 -23.94
N PRO A 130 -15.57 25.24 -24.63
CA PRO A 130 -15.63 24.85 -26.02
C PRO A 130 -14.71 25.76 -26.84
N LYS A 131 -13.49 25.31 -27.12
CA LYS A 131 -12.70 25.80 -28.23
C LYS A 131 -13.03 24.89 -29.39
N THR A 132 -14.08 25.32 -30.08
CA THR A 132 -14.42 24.99 -31.46
C THR A 132 -13.15 24.69 -32.24
N SER A 133 -12.85 23.41 -32.39
CA SER A 133 -11.83 22.93 -33.32
C SER A 133 -12.59 22.32 -34.47
N GLU A 134 -13.20 23.17 -35.29
CA GLU A 134 -13.51 22.83 -36.68
C GLU A 134 -12.15 22.64 -37.38
N SER A 135 -11.66 21.40 -37.41
CA SER A 135 -10.70 21.01 -38.43
C SER A 135 -11.48 20.59 -39.66
N LYS A 136 -11.92 21.58 -40.45
CA LYS A 136 -12.33 21.36 -41.84
C LYS A 136 -11.17 21.75 -42.73
N GLN A 137 -10.38 20.75 -43.13
CA GLN A 137 -9.46 20.88 -44.24
C GLN A 137 -10.23 21.35 -45.49
N ILE A 138 -9.95 22.57 -45.95
CA ILE A 138 -10.18 22.95 -47.33
C ILE A 138 -8.85 23.53 -47.81
N GLY A 139 -8.13 22.74 -48.61
CA GLY A 139 -6.99 23.22 -49.36
C GLY A 139 -7.46 24.27 -50.35
N THR A 140 -6.79 25.42 -50.35
CA THR A 140 -6.79 26.33 -51.48
C THR A 140 -5.40 26.93 -51.57
N ASP A 141 -4.72 26.61 -52.66
CA ASP A 141 -3.51 27.29 -53.12
C ASP A 141 -3.78 28.81 -53.18
N ILE A 142 -2.80 29.69 -52.93
CA ILE A 142 -2.05 30.54 -53.89
C ILE A 142 -1.20 31.60 -53.11
N ASN A 143 0.09 31.69 -53.46
CA ASN A 143 1.02 32.84 -53.38
C ASN A 143 1.54 33.39 -52.03
N GLY A 144 2.85 33.62 -52.03
CA GLY A 144 3.68 33.91 -50.86
C GLY A 144 3.58 35.32 -50.28
N SER A 145 4.02 35.43 -49.03
CA SER A 145 4.74 36.59 -48.55
C SER A 145 5.61 36.22 -47.35
N LYS A 146 6.69 36.98 -47.21
CA LYS A 146 7.85 36.82 -46.35
C LYS A 146 7.53 37.35 -44.95
N GLY A 147 7.98 36.63 -43.91
CA GLY A 147 8.14 37.19 -42.55
C GLY A 147 7.12 36.71 -41.52
N ASP A 148 7.49 35.70 -40.73
CA ASP A 148 7.61 35.80 -39.26
C ASP A 148 8.00 34.42 -38.72
N GLU A 149 8.93 34.39 -37.76
CA GLU A 149 9.24 33.20 -36.96
C GLU A 149 8.04 32.86 -36.07
N SER A 150 6.99 32.29 -36.67
CA SER A 150 5.97 31.56 -35.93
C SER A 150 6.62 30.30 -35.39
N LYS A 151 6.91 30.29 -34.08
CA LYS A 151 7.06 29.05 -33.32
C LYS A 151 5.75 28.30 -33.47
N ASP A 152 5.73 27.37 -34.42
CA ASP A 152 4.70 26.35 -34.50
C ASP A 152 4.82 25.50 -33.22
N ASP A 153 4.11 25.91 -32.18
CA ASP A 153 3.83 25.07 -31.03
C ASP A 153 3.00 23.91 -31.56
N ILE A 154 3.68 22.83 -31.94
CA ILE A 154 3.08 21.56 -32.28
C ILE A 154 2.35 21.12 -31.00
N ILE A 155 1.04 21.37 -30.95
CA ILE A 155 0.18 20.85 -29.91
C ILE A 155 0.16 19.35 -30.11
N TYR A 156 1.01 18.63 -29.37
CA TYR A 156 0.96 17.18 -29.27
C TYR A 156 -0.38 16.81 -28.63
N VAL A 157 -1.39 16.59 -29.49
CA VAL A 157 -2.65 15.96 -29.08
C VAL A 157 -2.28 14.54 -28.71
N MET A 158 -2.10 14.29 -27.40
CA MET A 158 -1.87 12.94 -26.93
C MET A 158 -3.08 12.09 -27.26
N GLU A 159 -2.86 11.01 -28.00
CA GLU A 159 -3.93 10.07 -28.33
C GLU A 159 -4.54 9.53 -27.04
N PHE A 160 -5.86 9.67 -26.93
CA PHE A 160 -6.61 8.99 -25.88
C PHE A 160 -6.35 7.49 -26.01
N PRO A 161 -5.89 6.81 -24.95
CA PRO A 161 -5.59 5.40 -25.06
C PRO A 161 -6.87 4.61 -25.28
N SER A 162 -6.71 3.47 -25.92
CA SER A 162 -7.78 2.55 -26.27
C SER A 162 -8.70 2.27 -25.07
N SER A 163 -9.99 2.11 -25.36
CA SER A 163 -11.02 1.75 -24.37
C SER A 163 -10.64 0.50 -23.57
N TYR A 164 -9.88 -0.42 -24.18
CA TYR A 164 -9.31 -1.60 -23.54
C TYR A 164 -8.32 -1.26 -22.43
N LEU A 165 -7.40 -0.31 -22.65
CA LEU A 165 -6.41 0.07 -21.65
C LEU A 165 -7.07 0.76 -20.44
N GLN A 166 -8.07 1.61 -20.69
CA GLN A 166 -8.84 2.26 -19.63
C GLN A 166 -9.57 1.22 -18.75
N ARG A 167 -10.24 0.24 -19.39
CA ARG A 167 -10.89 -0.85 -18.66
C ARG A 167 -9.89 -1.69 -17.87
N ALA A 168 -8.74 -2.00 -18.46
CA ALA A 168 -7.69 -2.78 -17.80
C ALA A 168 -7.14 -2.07 -16.54
N VAL A 169 -6.91 -0.75 -16.60
CA VAL A 169 -6.48 0.02 -15.42
C VAL A 169 -7.58 0.05 -14.36
N GLY A 170 -8.84 0.27 -14.75
CA GLY A 170 -9.97 0.24 -13.81
C GLY A 170 -10.10 -1.10 -13.08
N VAL A 171 -10.05 -2.21 -13.83
CA VAL A 171 -10.11 -3.57 -13.26
C VAL A 171 -8.91 -3.82 -12.35
N SER A 172 -7.72 -3.39 -12.73
CA SER A 172 -6.50 -3.56 -11.92
C SER A 172 -6.58 -2.81 -10.59
N LEU A 173 -7.12 -1.58 -10.59
CA LEU A 173 -7.33 -0.80 -9.36
C LEU A 173 -8.36 -1.46 -8.44
N ILE A 174 -9.47 -1.94 -8.98
CA ILE A 174 -10.51 -2.64 -8.20
C ILE A 174 -9.95 -3.94 -7.62
N LEU A 175 -9.17 -4.69 -8.40
CA LEU A 175 -8.52 -5.92 -7.94
C LEU A 175 -7.52 -5.63 -6.81
N ALA A 176 -6.66 -4.62 -7.00
CA ALA A 176 -5.68 -4.20 -6.00
C ALA A 176 -6.36 -3.77 -4.68
N MET A 177 -7.48 -3.05 -4.78
CA MET A 177 -8.31 -2.65 -3.65
C MET A 177 -8.94 -3.85 -2.93
N SER A 178 -9.50 -4.80 -3.69
CA SER A 178 -10.14 -6.00 -3.14
C SER A 178 -9.13 -6.87 -2.39
N VAL A 179 -7.96 -7.12 -2.98
CA VAL A 179 -6.87 -7.89 -2.37
C VAL A 179 -6.40 -7.23 -1.08
N LEU A 180 -6.17 -5.91 -1.11
CA LEU A 180 -5.70 -5.18 0.07
C LEU A 180 -6.75 -5.22 1.19
N TRP A 181 -8.03 -5.03 0.86
CA TRP A 181 -9.11 -5.08 1.84
C TRP A 181 -9.25 -6.45 2.49
N SER A 182 -9.27 -7.52 1.68
CA SER A 182 -9.30 -8.89 2.19
C SER A 182 -8.11 -9.19 3.09
N ALA A 183 -6.92 -8.70 2.72
CA ALA A 183 -5.73 -8.82 3.56
C ALA A 183 -5.93 -8.09 4.90
N GLN A 184 -6.37 -6.82 4.91
CA GLN A 184 -6.59 -6.07 6.16
C GLN A 184 -7.59 -6.76 7.09
N LEU A 185 -8.70 -7.26 6.53
CA LEU A 185 -9.71 -7.95 7.30
C LEU A 185 -9.12 -9.21 7.95
N TRP A 186 -8.34 -9.98 7.19
CA TRP A 186 -7.66 -11.16 7.71
C TRP A 186 -6.67 -10.83 8.82
N GLN A 187 -5.89 -9.76 8.67
CA GLN A 187 -4.96 -9.30 9.71
C GLN A 187 -5.69 -8.90 11.00
N ALA A 188 -6.79 -8.14 10.89
CA ALA A 188 -7.59 -7.75 12.04
C ALA A 188 -8.15 -8.98 12.77
N LEU A 189 -8.66 -9.96 12.03
CA LEU A 189 -9.17 -11.22 12.59
C LEU A 189 -8.08 -12.05 13.27
N ALA A 190 -6.90 -12.18 12.66
CA ALA A 190 -5.78 -12.94 13.23
C ALA A 190 -5.26 -12.31 14.53
N ILE A 191 -5.19 -10.97 14.59
CA ILE A 191 -4.76 -10.27 15.80
C ILE A 191 -5.81 -10.42 16.91
N TRP A 192 -7.09 -10.33 16.58
CA TRP A 192 -8.18 -10.48 17.54
C TRP A 192 -8.22 -11.90 18.14
N SER A 193 -7.96 -12.94 17.33
CA SER A 193 -7.91 -14.32 17.82
C SER A 193 -6.73 -14.55 18.78
N VAL A 194 -5.55 -14.02 18.47
CA VAL A 194 -4.35 -14.14 19.33
C VAL A 194 -4.54 -13.40 20.66
N THR A 195 -5.04 -12.16 20.60
CA THR A 195 -5.25 -11.35 21.82
C THR A 195 -6.31 -11.96 22.74
N SER A 196 -7.40 -12.49 22.19
CA SER A 196 -8.45 -13.15 22.97
C SER A 196 -7.95 -14.46 23.59
N GLY A 197 -7.26 -15.31 22.81
CA GLY A 197 -6.73 -16.57 23.31
C GLY A 197 -5.64 -16.43 24.38
N LEU A 198 -4.89 -15.32 24.38
CA LEU A 198 -3.90 -15.03 25.43
C LEU A 198 -4.56 -14.52 26.72
N LYS A 199 -5.65 -13.76 26.62
CA LYS A 199 -6.42 -13.26 27.77
C LYS A 199 -7.04 -14.42 28.56
N ASP A 200 -7.57 -15.42 27.87
CA ASP A 200 -8.25 -16.56 28.51
C ASP A 200 -7.27 -17.50 29.26
N LYS A 201 -5.97 -17.45 28.93
CA LYS A 201 -4.95 -18.32 29.54
C LYS A 201 -4.26 -17.73 30.77
N GLY A 202 -4.63 -16.53 31.22
CA GLY A 202 -4.04 -15.89 32.41
C GLY A 202 -2.52 -15.71 32.33
N SER A 203 -1.96 -15.66 31.12
CA SER A 203 -0.51 -15.67 30.91
C SER A 203 0.12 -14.30 31.15
N ASN A 204 1.37 -14.26 31.65
CA ASN A 204 2.18 -13.03 31.78
C ASN A 204 2.66 -12.46 30.43
N ILE A 205 1.91 -12.72 29.36
CA ILE A 205 2.21 -12.36 27.98
C ILE A 205 1.18 -11.31 27.57
N GLU A 206 1.66 -10.09 27.33
CA GLU A 206 0.84 -9.04 26.74
C GLU A 206 1.13 -8.96 25.25
N ALA A 207 0.10 -9.14 24.42
CA ALA A 207 0.16 -8.84 23.00
C ALA A 207 -0.47 -7.47 22.75
N LYS A 208 0.26 -6.59 22.06
CA LYS A 208 -0.21 -5.26 21.65
C LYS A 208 -0.13 -5.13 20.14
N ILE A 209 -1.07 -4.37 19.60
CA ILE A 209 -1.17 -4.09 18.17
C ILE A 209 -0.28 -2.90 17.85
N GLY A 210 0.46 -2.99 16.75
CA GLY A 210 1.21 -1.87 16.23
C GLY A 210 0.28 -0.85 15.56
N LEU A 211 -0.17 0.12 16.36
CA LEU A 211 -1.13 1.14 15.94
C LEU A 211 -0.65 1.92 14.70
N LEU A 212 0.64 2.22 14.61
CA LEU A 212 1.22 2.97 13.49
C LEU A 212 1.15 2.19 12.18
N SER A 213 1.59 0.92 12.18
CA SER A 213 1.52 0.07 10.98
C SER A 213 0.07 -0.15 10.55
N MET A 214 -0.84 -0.35 11.50
CA MET A 214 -2.26 -0.53 11.19
C MET A 214 -2.85 0.77 10.62
N GLY A 215 -2.58 1.92 11.25
CA GLY A 215 -3.03 3.23 10.78
C GLY A 215 -2.53 3.58 9.37
N MET A 216 -1.26 3.29 9.06
CA MET A 216 -0.69 3.53 7.74
C MET A 216 -1.35 2.65 6.66
N ASN A 217 -1.64 1.39 6.99
CA ASN A 217 -2.34 0.48 6.09
C ASN A 217 -3.79 0.89 5.83
N TRP A 218 -4.53 1.26 6.88
CA TRP A 218 -5.89 1.79 6.72
C TRP A 218 -5.89 3.11 5.93
N GLY A 219 -4.91 3.99 6.18
CA GLY A 219 -4.71 5.20 5.40
C GLY A 219 -4.46 4.91 3.92
N ALA A 220 -3.60 3.93 3.62
CA ALA A 220 -3.34 3.49 2.25
C ALA A 220 -4.61 2.93 1.57
N CYS A 221 -5.43 2.16 2.28
CA CYS A 221 -6.73 1.69 1.79
C CYS A 221 -7.66 2.85 1.42
N ILE A 222 -7.82 3.83 2.32
CA ILE A 222 -8.69 5.00 2.09
C ILE A 222 -8.22 5.80 0.85
N LEU A 223 -6.90 5.98 0.70
CA LEU A 223 -6.33 6.63 -0.48
C LEU A 223 -6.58 5.83 -1.77
N LEU A 224 -6.51 4.50 -1.71
CA LEU A 224 -6.77 3.64 -2.87
C LEU A 224 -8.27 3.65 -3.25
N ILE A 225 -9.16 3.68 -2.28
CA ILE A 225 -10.62 3.81 -2.48
C ILE A 225 -10.94 5.15 -3.14
N SER A 226 -10.43 6.25 -2.58
CA SER A 226 -10.66 7.59 -3.16
C SER A 226 -10.08 7.72 -4.57
N ALA A 227 -8.91 7.13 -4.85
CA ALA A 227 -8.36 7.05 -6.21
C ALA A 227 -9.28 6.25 -7.16
N SER A 228 -9.84 5.13 -6.68
CA SER A 228 -10.75 4.29 -7.47
C SER A 228 -12.08 4.98 -7.76
N ILE A 229 -12.65 5.70 -6.80
CA ILE A 229 -13.87 6.50 -6.98
C ILE A 229 -13.61 7.60 -8.02
N ARG A 230 -12.50 8.34 -7.90
CA ARG A 230 -12.14 9.38 -8.87
C ARG A 230 -11.98 8.80 -10.28
N TRP A 231 -11.33 7.64 -10.41
CA TRP A 231 -11.20 6.95 -11.68
C TRP A 231 -12.56 6.56 -12.27
N CYS A 232 -13.44 5.97 -11.46
CA CYS A 232 -14.79 5.59 -11.87
C CYS A 232 -15.58 6.79 -12.38
N PHE A 233 -15.52 7.92 -11.66
CA PHE A 233 -16.17 9.16 -12.06
C PHE A 233 -15.64 9.67 -13.41
N GLN A 234 -14.31 9.74 -13.59
CA GLN A 234 -13.71 10.14 -14.86
C GLN A 234 -14.12 9.22 -16.01
N TYR A 235 -14.13 7.91 -15.78
CA TYR A 235 -14.55 6.94 -16.78
C TYR A 235 -16.02 7.12 -17.19
N THR A 236 -16.92 7.38 -16.23
CA THR A 236 -18.33 7.65 -16.54
C THR A 236 -18.53 8.93 -17.34
N LEU A 237 -17.77 9.99 -17.05
CA LEU A 237 -17.83 11.25 -17.81
C LEU A 237 -17.37 11.05 -19.25
N MET A 238 -16.26 10.35 -19.47
CA MET A 238 -15.76 10.08 -20.83
C MET A 238 -16.78 9.28 -21.64
N ARG A 239 -17.40 8.27 -21.03
CA ARG A 239 -18.43 7.46 -21.70
C ARG A 239 -19.71 8.24 -21.99
N SER A 240 -20.06 9.21 -21.15
CA SER A 240 -21.20 10.09 -21.40
C SER A 240 -20.91 11.06 -22.57
N ALA A 241 -19.69 11.57 -22.67
CA ALA A 241 -19.28 12.47 -23.75
C ALA A 241 -19.20 11.75 -25.10
N GLU A 242 -18.80 10.47 -25.10
CA GLU A 242 -18.77 9.64 -26.31
C GLU A 242 -20.18 9.44 -26.88
N LYS A 243 -21.15 9.08 -26.03
CA LYS A 243 -22.56 8.94 -26.44
C LYS A 243 -23.15 10.22 -27.01
N SER A 244 -22.83 11.38 -26.42
CA SER A 244 -23.32 12.68 -26.89
C SER A 244 -22.78 13.09 -28.27
N LYS A 245 -21.76 12.40 -28.82
CA LYS A 245 -21.27 12.65 -30.19
C LYS A 245 -21.94 11.74 -31.23
N GLU A 246 -22.59 10.67 -30.78
CA GLU A 246 -23.31 9.73 -31.64
C GLU A 246 -24.77 10.17 -31.88
N ASP A 247 -25.33 10.97 -30.97
CA ASP A 247 -26.65 11.61 -31.06
C ASP A 247 -26.58 12.98 -31.78
#